data_AF-A0A1Q7Z4Y9-F1
#
_entry.id   AF-A0A1Q7Z4Y9-F1
#
_cell.length_a   1.000
_cell.length_b   1.000
_cell.length_c   1.000
_cell.angle_alpha   90.00
_cell.angle_beta   90.00
_cell.angle_gamma   90.00
#
_symmetry.space_group_name_H-M   'P 1'
#
loop_
_entity.id
_entity.type
_entity.pdbx_description
1 polymer ?
#
loop_
_entity_poly.entity_id
_entity_poly.type
_entity_poly.pdbx_seq_one_letter_code
_entity_poly.pdbx_strand_id
1 'polypeptide(L)'
;MRDALAASTWAAAMLATWLTTRTVPTLAAASLAWASVVVVWLGLWIPSPSWTWTSRISLVIGSLWGLSLVSARPPYEALPFTTLESATAFAVAVAWGAALHAARMDGETSRASARFGLVAFAFLWGHVELDHAISPSASSLLLIGYYAVSSVGFVGWGRLKRSAHLRRLGLGLGIIAAFLAVRGAWRLPEAGARIAAYLVVSVFLLGIAWWYRQPDEEALPAQTLH
;
A
#
# COMPACT_ATOMS: atom_id res chain seq x y z
N MET A 1 -13.22 12.14 -30.85
CA MET A 1 -14.22 13.09 -30.27
C MET A 1 -14.85 12.57 -28.98
N ARG A 2 -15.40 11.34 -28.94
CA ARG A 2 -16.05 10.78 -27.74
C ARG A 2 -15.13 10.70 -26.50
N ASP A 3 -13.87 10.31 -26.68
CA ASP A 3 -12.89 10.25 -25.58
C ASP A 3 -12.46 11.62 -25.03
N ALA A 4 -12.37 12.63 -25.90
CA ALA A 4 -12.00 13.98 -25.48
C ALA A 4 -13.10 14.65 -24.64
N LEU A 5 -14.37 14.39 -24.99
CA LEU A 5 -15.52 14.85 -24.22
C LEU A 5 -15.64 14.12 -22.87
N ALA A 6 -15.33 12.82 -22.83
CA ALA A 6 -15.28 12.06 -21.58
C ALA A 6 -14.22 12.60 -20.62
N ALA A 7 -13.01 12.89 -21.12
CA ALA A 7 -11.93 13.46 -20.30
C ALA A 7 -12.28 14.87 -19.77
N SER A 8 -12.86 15.74 -20.61
CA SER A 8 -13.21 17.11 -20.21
C SER A 8 -14.39 17.16 -19.24
N THR A 9 -15.44 16.35 -19.47
CA THR A 9 -16.57 16.22 -18.54
C THR A 9 -16.14 15.65 -17.19
N TRP A 10 -15.24 14.67 -17.19
CA TRP A 10 -14.66 14.15 -15.97
C TRP A 10 -13.80 15.19 -15.23
N ALA A 11 -12.94 15.91 -15.94
CA ALA A 11 -12.14 16.99 -15.34
C ALA A 11 -13.02 18.08 -14.72
N ALA A 12 -14.10 18.47 -15.41
CA ALA A 12 -15.08 19.41 -14.90
C ALA A 12 -15.80 18.88 -13.65
N ALA A 13 -16.17 17.59 -13.62
CA ALA A 13 -16.78 16.95 -12.45
C ALA A 13 -15.82 16.91 -11.26
N MET A 14 -14.53 16.61 -11.48
CA MET A 14 -13.51 16.65 -10.42
C MET A 14 -13.34 18.05 -9.86
N LEU A 15 -13.27 19.04 -10.75
CA LEU A 15 -13.09 20.43 -10.38
C LEU A 15 -14.30 20.98 -9.62
N ALA A 16 -15.51 20.62 -10.04
CA ALA A 16 -16.75 20.97 -9.33
C ALA A 16 -16.82 20.28 -7.95
N THR A 17 -16.46 19.00 -7.87
CA THR A 17 -16.39 18.25 -6.61
C THR A 17 -15.38 18.88 -5.66
N TRP A 18 -14.20 19.25 -6.16
CA TRP A 18 -13.19 19.94 -5.38
C TRP A 18 -13.67 21.32 -4.91
N LEU A 19 -14.24 22.14 -5.79
CA LEU A 19 -14.75 23.47 -5.42
C LEU A 19 -15.83 23.42 -4.36
N THR A 20 -16.70 22.41 -4.39
CA THR A 20 -17.80 22.24 -3.42
C THR A 20 -17.33 21.70 -2.08
N THR A 21 -16.29 20.86 -2.07
CA THR A 21 -15.77 20.21 -0.85
C THR A 21 -14.52 20.86 -0.28
N ARG A 22 -13.98 21.92 -0.92
CA ARG A 22 -12.72 22.59 -0.54
C ARG A 22 -12.66 23.07 0.91
N THR A 23 -13.80 23.35 1.52
CA THR A 23 -13.90 23.84 2.91
C THR A 23 -13.65 22.75 3.94
N VAL A 24 -13.76 21.47 3.54
CA VAL A 24 -13.54 20.31 4.41
C VAL A 24 -12.61 19.34 3.66
N PRO A 25 -11.28 19.42 3.89
CA PRO A 25 -10.30 18.72 3.06
C PRO A 25 -10.42 17.19 3.12
N THR A 26 -10.92 16.63 4.22
CA THR A 26 -11.23 15.20 4.36
C THR A 26 -12.36 14.76 3.41
N LEU A 27 -13.43 15.56 3.28
CA LEU A 27 -14.52 15.31 2.34
C LEU A 27 -14.07 15.45 0.88
N ALA A 28 -13.16 16.38 0.60
CA ALA A 28 -12.58 16.54 -0.73
C ALA A 28 -11.80 15.30 -1.19
N ALA A 29 -10.93 14.75 -0.33
CA ALA A 29 -10.18 13.53 -0.65
C ALA A 29 -11.11 12.31 -0.81
N ALA A 30 -12.10 12.15 0.08
CA ALA A 30 -13.05 11.04 0.00
C ALA A 30 -13.94 11.12 -1.25
N SER A 31 -14.42 12.31 -1.61
CA SER A 31 -15.26 12.51 -2.80
C SER A 31 -14.49 12.27 -4.11
N LEU A 32 -13.21 12.66 -4.18
CA LEU A 32 -12.30 12.30 -5.29
C LEU A 32 -12.14 10.78 -5.43
N ALA A 33 -11.97 10.06 -4.32
CA ALA A 33 -11.90 8.60 -4.31
C ALA A 33 -13.19 7.96 -4.82
N TRP A 34 -14.35 8.43 -4.34
CA TRP A 34 -15.66 7.97 -4.78
C TRP A 34 -15.93 8.24 -6.26
N ALA A 35 -15.54 9.42 -6.75
CA ALA A 35 -15.71 9.73 -8.16
C ALA A 35 -14.84 8.83 -9.06
N SER A 36 -13.70 8.35 -8.55
CA SER A 36 -12.90 7.33 -9.24
C SER A 36 -13.65 6.01 -9.37
N VAL A 37 -14.41 5.59 -8.35
CA VAL A 37 -15.28 4.41 -8.39
C VAL A 37 -16.41 4.57 -9.40
N VAL A 38 -17.01 5.76 -9.48
CA VAL A 38 -18.04 6.07 -10.49
C VAL A 38 -17.49 5.94 -11.90
N VAL A 39 -16.25 6.38 -12.14
CA VAL A 39 -15.58 6.21 -13.44
C VAL A 39 -15.32 4.74 -13.76
N VAL A 40 -14.86 3.95 -12.77
CA VAL A 40 -14.69 2.50 -12.94
C VAL A 40 -16.00 1.85 -13.34
N TRP A 41 -17.09 2.20 -12.65
CA TRP A 41 -18.42 1.69 -12.95
C TRP A 41 -18.88 2.09 -14.35
N LEU A 42 -18.72 3.35 -14.75
CA LEU A 42 -19.02 3.82 -16.11
C LEU A 42 -18.20 3.07 -17.18
N GLY A 43 -16.92 2.78 -16.90
CA GLY A 43 -16.05 2.00 -17.78
C GLY A 43 -16.52 0.56 -18.00
N LEU A 44 -17.26 -0.03 -17.05
CA LEU A 44 -17.88 -1.35 -17.24
C LEU A 44 -19.01 -1.34 -18.28
N TRP A 45 -19.72 -0.21 -18.42
CA TRP A 45 -20.80 -0.06 -19.40
C TRP A 45 -20.30 0.32 -20.79
N ILE A 46 -19.18 1.06 -20.84
CA ILE A 46 -18.58 1.53 -22.08
C ILE A 46 -17.06 1.30 -22.00
N PRO A 47 -16.58 0.11 -22.41
CA PRO A 47 -15.17 -0.22 -22.32
C PRO A 47 -14.36 0.69 -23.25
N SER A 48 -13.59 1.60 -22.67
CA SER A 48 -12.56 2.35 -23.39
C SER A 48 -11.26 2.43 -22.56
N PRO A 49 -10.09 2.41 -23.22
CA PRO A 49 -8.80 2.56 -22.53
C PRO A 49 -8.70 3.89 -21.77
N SER A 50 -9.33 4.94 -22.27
CA SER A 50 -9.35 6.28 -21.68
C SER A 50 -9.97 6.28 -20.28
N TRP A 51 -11.13 5.64 -20.08
CA TRP A 51 -11.78 5.57 -18.76
C TRP A 51 -10.93 4.85 -17.70
N THR A 52 -10.21 3.81 -18.12
CA THR A 52 -9.32 3.06 -17.24
C THR A 52 -8.17 3.94 -16.76
N TRP A 53 -7.48 4.63 -17.69
CA TRP A 53 -6.38 5.52 -17.34
C TRP A 53 -6.83 6.71 -16.50
N THR A 54 -7.96 7.32 -16.84
CA THR A 54 -8.52 8.43 -16.07
C THR A 54 -8.78 8.01 -14.63
N SER A 55 -9.48 6.90 -14.41
CA SER A 55 -9.73 6.36 -13.06
C SER A 55 -8.44 6.13 -12.25
N ARG A 56 -7.40 5.57 -12.88
CA ARG A 56 -6.11 5.32 -12.21
C ARG A 56 -5.44 6.62 -11.79
N ILE A 57 -5.44 7.64 -12.65
CA ILE A 57 -4.88 8.96 -12.33
C ILE A 57 -5.64 9.58 -11.15
N SER A 58 -6.98 9.51 -11.17
CA SER A 58 -7.83 9.98 -10.07
C SER A 58 -7.49 9.30 -8.75
N LEU A 59 -7.36 7.97 -8.77
CA LEU A 59 -7.02 7.18 -7.58
C LEU A 59 -5.64 7.53 -7.05
N VAL A 60 -4.65 7.75 -7.93
CA VAL A 60 -3.31 8.18 -7.52
C VAL A 60 -3.36 9.56 -6.87
N ILE A 61 -4.07 10.52 -7.47
CA ILE A 61 -4.23 11.87 -6.89
C ILE A 61 -4.94 11.78 -5.53
N GLY A 62 -6.05 11.04 -5.45
CA GLY A 62 -6.79 10.82 -4.20
C GLY A 62 -5.96 10.10 -3.14
N SER A 63 -5.08 9.18 -3.55
CA SER A 63 -4.14 8.48 -2.67
C SER A 63 -3.10 9.43 -2.09
N LEU A 64 -2.46 10.25 -2.93
CA LEU A 64 -1.49 11.24 -2.48
C LEU A 64 -2.13 12.27 -1.55
N TRP A 65 -3.35 12.72 -1.88
CA TRP A 65 -4.09 13.64 -1.05
C TRP A 65 -4.48 13.01 0.30
N GLY A 66 -5.03 11.80 0.28
CA GLY A 66 -5.38 11.05 1.50
C GLY A 66 -4.18 10.87 2.42
N LEU A 67 -3.03 10.44 1.86
CA LEU A 67 -1.78 10.34 2.63
C LEU A 67 -1.33 11.69 3.19
N SER A 68 -1.42 12.76 2.42
CA SER A 68 -1.04 14.10 2.90
C SER A 68 -1.88 14.57 4.09
N LEU A 69 -3.17 14.21 4.15
CA LEU A 69 -4.04 14.52 5.28
C LEU A 69 -3.62 13.77 6.53
N VAL A 70 -3.29 12.48 6.39
CA VAL A 70 -2.82 11.65 7.50
C VAL A 70 -1.46 12.15 8.01
N SER A 71 -0.56 12.56 7.11
CA SER A 71 0.78 13.10 7.44
C SER A 71 0.76 14.52 8.01
N ALA A 72 -0.27 15.32 7.76
CA ALA A 72 -0.38 16.67 8.28
C ALA A 72 -0.85 16.73 9.75
N ARG A 73 -1.26 15.58 10.31
CA ARG A 73 -1.71 15.50 11.70
C ARG A 73 -0.56 15.75 12.67
N PRO A 74 -0.83 16.37 13.83
CA PRO A 74 0.16 16.44 14.91
C PRO A 74 0.62 15.03 15.32
N PRO A 75 1.93 14.78 15.46
CA PRO A 75 2.43 13.47 15.83
C PRO A 75 2.08 13.14 17.29
N TYR A 76 1.71 11.88 17.54
CA TYR A 76 1.49 11.31 18.88
C TYR A 76 0.23 11.79 19.63
N GLU A 77 -0.67 12.53 18.99
CA GLU A 77 -1.89 13.03 19.64
C GLU A 77 -3.10 12.10 19.53
N ALA A 78 -3.09 11.16 18.59
CA ALA A 78 -4.22 10.27 18.31
C ALA A 78 -3.79 8.81 18.22
N LEU A 79 -4.73 7.92 18.49
CA LEU A 79 -4.55 6.49 18.21
C LEU A 79 -4.54 6.26 16.70
N PRO A 80 -3.67 5.35 16.22
CA PRO A 80 -3.62 5.04 14.80
C PRO A 80 -4.96 4.46 14.33
N PHE A 81 -5.36 4.80 13.11
CA PHE A 81 -6.60 4.34 12.46
C PHE A 81 -7.94 4.82 13.05
N THR A 82 -7.94 5.62 14.12
CA THR A 82 -9.21 6.11 14.72
C THR A 82 -9.64 7.49 14.25
N THR A 83 -8.86 8.15 13.40
CA THR A 83 -9.14 9.53 12.99
C THR A 83 -9.94 9.61 11.69
N LEU A 84 -10.55 10.77 11.46
CA LEU A 84 -11.29 11.06 10.23
C LEU A 84 -10.40 10.98 8.99
N GLU A 85 -9.15 11.42 9.08
CA GLU A 85 -8.15 11.33 8.00
C GLU A 85 -7.81 9.87 7.69
N SER A 86 -7.83 8.99 8.69
CA SER A 86 -7.68 7.56 8.44
C SER A 86 -8.90 6.96 7.77
N ALA A 87 -10.11 7.43 8.12
CA ALA A 87 -11.33 7.01 7.45
C ALA A 87 -11.38 7.44 5.97
N THR A 88 -10.81 8.60 5.62
CA THR A 88 -10.69 9.01 4.21
C THR A 88 -9.67 8.15 3.47
N ALA A 89 -8.53 7.82 4.08
CA ALA A 89 -7.58 6.87 3.52
C ALA A 89 -8.20 5.47 3.34
N PHE A 90 -9.04 5.02 4.27
CA PHE A 90 -9.81 3.79 4.12
C PHE A 90 -10.76 3.85 2.91
N ALA A 91 -11.47 4.97 2.70
CA ALA A 91 -12.31 5.15 1.52
C ALA A 91 -11.50 5.06 0.21
N VAL A 92 -10.28 5.61 0.18
CA VAL A 92 -9.37 5.46 -0.96
C VAL A 92 -8.94 4.00 -1.16
N ALA A 93 -8.67 3.25 -0.08
CA ALA A 93 -8.35 1.83 -0.17
C ALA A 93 -9.53 1.02 -0.73
N VAL A 94 -10.77 1.32 -0.31
CA VAL A 94 -11.98 0.72 -0.87
C VAL A 94 -12.12 1.05 -2.36
N ALA A 95 -11.82 2.29 -2.77
CA ALA A 95 -11.86 2.70 -4.17
C ALA A 95 -10.84 1.93 -5.03
N TRP A 96 -9.62 1.71 -4.52
CA TRP A 96 -8.65 0.81 -5.15
C TRP A 96 -9.15 -0.64 -5.22
N GLY A 97 -9.83 -1.12 -4.17
CA GLY A 97 -10.47 -2.44 -4.14
C GLY A 97 -11.55 -2.61 -5.21
N ALA A 98 -12.41 -1.60 -5.38
CA ALA A 98 -13.42 -1.56 -6.45
C ALA A 98 -12.76 -1.55 -7.83
N ALA A 99 -11.69 -0.76 -8.01
CA ALA A 99 -10.94 -0.71 -9.26
C ALA A 99 -10.18 -2.01 -9.57
N LEU A 100 -9.80 -2.79 -8.55
CA LEU A 100 -9.26 -4.14 -8.71
C LEU A 100 -10.35 -5.15 -9.05
N HIS A 101 -11.54 -5.02 -8.44
CA HIS A 101 -12.69 -5.87 -8.75
C HIS A 101 -13.12 -5.69 -10.21
N ALA A 102 -13.25 -4.46 -10.67
CA ALA A 102 -13.60 -4.16 -12.06
C ALA A 102 -12.52 -4.61 -13.05
N ALA A 103 -11.25 -4.40 -12.72
CA ALA A 103 -10.13 -4.87 -13.55
C ALA A 103 -10.07 -6.40 -13.72
N ARG A 104 -10.90 -7.18 -13.01
CA ARG A 104 -11.04 -8.61 -13.29
C ARG A 104 -11.59 -8.89 -14.68
N MET A 105 -12.36 -7.95 -15.25
CA MET A 105 -13.02 -8.06 -16.56
C MET A 105 -12.14 -7.58 -17.72
N ASP A 106 -11.15 -6.71 -17.46
CA ASP A 106 -10.35 -6.03 -18.51
C ASP A 106 -9.02 -6.72 -18.84
N GLY A 107 -8.62 -7.75 -18.08
CA GLY A 107 -7.40 -8.53 -18.31
C GLY A 107 -6.30 -8.36 -17.25
N GLU A 108 -5.23 -9.14 -17.39
CA GLU A 108 -4.22 -9.31 -16.33
C GLU A 108 -3.38 -8.06 -16.07
N THR A 109 -3.07 -7.26 -17.11
CA THR A 109 -2.30 -6.01 -16.95
C THR A 109 -3.07 -4.95 -16.14
N SER A 110 -4.38 -4.81 -16.39
CA SER A 110 -5.24 -3.91 -15.62
C SER A 110 -5.36 -4.38 -14.18
N ARG A 111 -5.52 -5.69 -13.96
CA ARG A 111 -5.56 -6.29 -12.63
C ARG A 111 -4.26 -6.12 -11.86
N ALA A 112 -3.11 -6.31 -12.51
CA ALA A 112 -1.79 -6.15 -11.90
C ALA A 112 -1.55 -4.70 -11.46
N SER A 113 -1.90 -3.72 -12.30
CA SER A 113 -1.76 -2.29 -11.96
C SER A 113 -2.70 -1.88 -10.82
N ALA A 114 -3.95 -2.34 -10.83
CA ALA A 114 -4.91 -2.10 -9.75
C ALA A 114 -4.44 -2.67 -8.41
N ARG A 115 -3.95 -3.91 -8.45
CA ARG A 115 -3.43 -4.61 -7.29
C ARG A 115 -2.18 -3.93 -6.76
N PHE A 116 -1.28 -3.52 -7.65
CA PHE A 116 -0.08 -2.79 -7.26
C PHE A 116 -0.44 -1.48 -6.57
N GLY A 117 -1.36 -0.69 -7.14
CA GLY A 117 -1.83 0.56 -6.53
C GLY A 117 -2.47 0.35 -5.16
N LEU A 118 -3.35 -0.66 -5.02
CA LEU A 118 -3.96 -1.01 -3.74
C LEU A 118 -2.91 -1.38 -2.69
N VAL A 119 -1.98 -2.28 -3.04
CA VAL A 119 -0.94 -2.77 -2.12
C VAL A 119 0.01 -1.64 -1.73
N ALA A 120 0.46 -0.84 -2.70
CA ALA A 120 1.36 0.28 -2.46
C ALA A 120 0.70 1.35 -1.57
N PHE A 121 -0.56 1.69 -1.86
CA PHE A 121 -1.30 2.65 -1.06
C PHE A 121 -1.54 2.15 0.37
N ALA A 122 -2.05 0.93 0.54
CA ALA A 122 -2.26 0.33 1.87
C ALA A 122 -0.94 0.27 2.66
N PHE A 123 0.16 -0.06 1.97
CA PHE A 123 1.48 -0.10 2.60
C PHE A 123 1.93 1.29 3.10
N LEU A 124 1.81 2.31 2.27
CA LEU A 124 2.18 3.69 2.62
C LEU A 124 1.27 4.26 3.70
N TRP A 125 -0.04 3.98 3.63
CA TRP A 125 -0.99 4.42 4.64
C TRP A 125 -0.67 3.82 6.01
N GLY A 126 -0.41 2.51 6.08
CA GLY A 126 0.03 1.86 7.31
C GLY A 126 1.34 2.45 7.85
N HIS A 127 2.31 2.75 6.99
CA HIS A 127 3.55 3.41 7.40
C HIS A 127 3.30 4.77 8.06
N VAL A 128 2.55 5.66 7.41
CA VAL A 128 2.29 7.02 7.92
C VAL A 128 1.51 6.98 9.24
N GLU A 129 0.53 6.07 9.37
CA GLU A 129 -0.22 5.89 10.61
C GLU A 129 0.67 5.45 11.78
N LEU A 130 1.58 4.50 11.53
CA LEU A 130 2.49 4.00 12.56
C LEU A 130 3.57 5.02 12.93
N ASP A 131 4.00 5.86 11.99
CA ASP A 131 4.99 6.93 12.25
C ASP A 131 4.48 7.93 13.28
N HIS A 132 3.18 8.23 13.27
CA HIS A 132 2.53 9.17 14.20
C HIS A 132 1.97 8.51 15.46
N ALA A 133 2.16 7.19 15.65
CA ALA A 133 1.44 6.44 16.67
C ALA A 133 1.99 6.63 18.09
N ILE A 134 1.11 7.05 19.00
CA ILE A 134 1.19 6.96 20.48
C ILE A 134 2.39 7.68 21.14
N SER A 135 3.62 7.28 20.81
CA SER A 135 4.86 7.87 21.32
C SER A 135 6.03 7.56 20.37
N PRO A 136 7.14 8.33 20.43
CA PRO A 136 8.31 8.10 19.57
C PRO A 136 8.88 6.69 19.66
N SER A 137 8.89 6.11 20.87
CA SER A 137 9.39 4.76 21.13
C SER A 137 8.45 3.69 20.58
N ALA A 138 7.13 3.87 20.75
CA ALA A 138 6.13 2.93 20.24
C ALA A 138 6.08 2.95 18.70
N SER A 139 6.07 4.14 18.10
CA SER A 139 6.16 4.34 16.65
C SER A 139 7.39 3.63 16.05
N SER A 140 8.56 3.80 16.66
CA SER A 140 9.79 3.13 16.21
C SER A 140 9.66 1.60 16.22
N LEU A 141 9.15 1.02 17.31
CA LEU A 141 8.96 -0.44 17.42
C LEU A 141 7.91 -0.96 16.44
N LEU A 142 6.79 -0.25 16.30
CA LEU A 142 5.72 -0.59 15.37
C LEU A 142 6.21 -0.54 13.92
N LEU A 143 6.97 0.48 13.55
CA LEU A 143 7.57 0.58 12.22
C LEU A 143 8.56 -0.55 11.96
N ILE A 144 9.44 -0.88 12.91
CA ILE A 144 10.37 -2.01 12.77
C ILE A 144 9.59 -3.31 12.51
N GLY A 145 8.57 -3.60 13.33
CA GLY A 145 7.70 -4.77 13.16
C GLY A 145 6.96 -4.76 11.83
N TYR A 146 6.43 -3.60 11.44
CA TYR A 146 5.69 -3.41 10.19
C TYR A 146 6.54 -3.71 8.95
N TYR A 147 7.76 -3.17 8.88
CA TYR A 147 8.68 -3.44 7.79
C TYR A 147 9.16 -4.90 7.79
N ALA A 148 9.42 -5.48 8.97
CA ALA A 148 9.83 -6.87 9.10
C ALA A 148 8.76 -7.86 8.62
N VAL A 149 7.50 -7.69 9.07
CA VAL A 149 6.38 -8.54 8.65
C VAL A 149 6.09 -8.36 7.16
N SER A 150 6.09 -7.11 6.67
CA SER A 150 5.89 -6.82 5.25
C SER A 150 6.98 -7.46 4.39
N SER A 151 8.25 -7.40 4.83
CA SER A 151 9.38 -8.06 4.15
C SER A 151 9.15 -9.55 3.99
N VAL A 152 8.83 -10.27 5.08
CA VAL A 152 8.55 -11.71 5.05
C VAL A 152 7.36 -12.03 4.14
N GLY A 153 6.31 -11.20 4.18
CA GLY A 153 5.15 -11.32 3.29
C GLY A 153 5.51 -11.18 1.80
N PHE A 154 6.30 -10.16 1.43
CA PHE A 154 6.74 -9.95 0.05
C PHE A 154 7.69 -11.04 -0.44
N VAL A 155 8.60 -11.54 0.41
CA VAL A 155 9.48 -12.66 0.07
C VAL A 155 8.66 -13.92 -0.18
N GLY A 156 7.73 -14.25 0.72
CA GLY A 156 6.85 -15.41 0.58
C GLY A 156 5.96 -15.34 -0.66
N TRP A 157 5.32 -14.20 -0.89
CA TRP A 157 4.51 -13.96 -2.07
C TRP A 157 5.35 -14.01 -3.36
N GLY A 158 6.56 -13.46 -3.34
CA GLY A 158 7.51 -13.55 -4.45
C GLY A 158 7.92 -14.98 -4.77
N ARG A 159 8.04 -15.85 -3.76
CA ARG A 159 8.32 -17.28 -3.94
C ARG A 159 7.14 -18.01 -4.56
N LEU A 160 5.92 -17.82 -4.02
CA LEU A 160 4.69 -18.41 -4.56
C LEU A 160 4.45 -18.04 -6.03
N LYS A 161 4.83 -16.82 -6.44
CA LYS A 161 4.70 -16.31 -7.81
C LYS A 161 5.94 -16.53 -8.67
N ARG A 162 6.99 -17.22 -8.18
CA ARG A 162 8.31 -17.38 -8.84
C ARG A 162 8.88 -16.06 -9.38
N SER A 163 8.64 -14.94 -8.68
CA SER A 163 9.06 -13.61 -9.09
C SER A 163 10.28 -13.15 -8.30
N ALA A 164 11.43 -13.08 -8.98
CA ALA A 164 12.66 -12.55 -8.40
C ALA A 164 12.52 -11.07 -7.96
N HIS A 165 11.70 -10.28 -8.66
CA HIS A 165 11.51 -8.87 -8.35
C HIS A 165 10.82 -8.66 -7.00
N LEU A 166 9.75 -9.41 -6.72
CA LEU A 166 9.06 -9.33 -5.42
C LEU A 166 9.94 -9.80 -4.27
N ARG A 167 10.75 -10.84 -4.49
CA ARG A 167 11.74 -11.28 -3.49
C ARG A 167 12.76 -10.17 -3.17
N ARG A 168 13.28 -9.46 -4.18
CA ARG A 168 14.20 -8.33 -3.98
C ARG A 168 13.55 -7.17 -3.23
N LEU A 169 12.30 -6.83 -3.56
CA LEU A 169 11.54 -5.81 -2.82
C LEU A 169 11.35 -6.21 -1.35
N GLY A 170 10.96 -7.46 -1.10
CA GLY A 170 10.86 -8.00 0.25
C GLY A 170 12.18 -7.92 1.01
N LEU A 171 13.29 -8.35 0.41
CA LEU A 171 14.61 -8.26 1.03
C LEU A 171 15.03 -6.80 1.32
N GLY A 172 14.75 -5.88 0.40
CA GLY A 172 15.00 -4.45 0.61
C GLY A 172 14.23 -3.89 1.81
N LEU A 173 12.94 -4.24 1.96
CA LEU A 173 12.14 -3.90 3.14
C LEU A 173 12.74 -4.49 4.43
N GLY A 174 13.32 -5.69 4.35
CA GLY A 174 13.99 -6.34 5.49
C GLY A 174 15.27 -5.60 5.90
N ILE A 175 16.04 -5.10 4.94
CA ILE A 175 17.22 -4.26 5.22
C ILE A 175 16.79 -2.95 5.91
N ILE A 176 15.72 -2.32 5.43
CA ILE A 176 15.15 -1.11 6.06
C ILE A 176 14.72 -1.40 7.50
N ALA A 177 14.03 -2.52 7.75
CA ALA A 177 13.64 -2.96 9.09
C ALA A 177 14.85 -3.14 10.01
N ALA A 178 15.90 -3.81 9.51
CA ALA A 178 17.13 -4.02 10.27
C ALA A 178 17.83 -2.70 10.61
N PHE A 179 17.89 -1.76 9.66
CA PHE A 179 18.47 -0.44 9.90
C PHE A 179 17.66 0.37 10.93
N LEU A 180 16.32 0.37 10.82
CA LEU A 180 15.44 0.97 11.81
C LEU A 180 15.61 0.34 13.20
N ALA A 181 15.79 -0.98 13.27
CA ALA A 181 16.02 -1.69 14.52
C ALA A 181 17.35 -1.29 15.19
N VAL A 182 18.43 -1.18 14.41
CA VAL A 182 19.73 -0.71 14.92
C VAL A 182 19.62 0.73 15.42
N ARG A 183 18.99 1.61 14.64
CA ARG A 183 18.76 3.01 15.03
C ARG A 183 17.90 3.12 16.30
N GLY A 184 16.87 2.29 16.42
CA GLY A 184 16.03 2.18 17.61
C GLY A 184 16.83 1.72 18.83
N ALA A 185 17.63 0.66 18.69
CA ALA A 185 18.45 0.12 19.78
C ALA A 185 19.45 1.13 20.35
N TRP A 186 19.98 2.04 19.52
CA TRP A 186 20.92 3.09 19.93
C TRP A 186 20.25 4.29 20.60
N ARG A 187 18.99 4.57 20.28
CA ARG A 187 18.25 5.74 20.80
C ARG A 187 17.32 5.42 21.97
N LEU A 188 17.07 4.14 22.26
CA LEU A 188 16.15 3.72 23.31
C LEU A 188 16.91 3.44 24.62
N PRO A 189 16.71 4.25 25.69
CA PRO A 189 17.30 4.00 27.00
C PRO A 189 16.64 2.82 27.74
N GLU A 190 15.44 2.42 27.34
CA GLU A 190 14.67 1.35 27.99
C GLU A 190 15.06 -0.06 27.49
N ALA A 191 15.36 -0.95 28.44
CA ALA A 191 15.73 -2.34 28.16
C ALA A 191 14.63 -3.11 27.39
N GLY A 192 13.35 -2.81 27.64
CA GLY A 192 12.21 -3.45 26.97
C GLY A 192 12.21 -3.25 25.46
N ALA A 193 12.58 -2.06 24.98
CA ALA A 193 12.63 -1.78 23.55
C ALA A 193 13.78 -2.51 22.84
N ARG A 194 14.90 -2.74 23.53
CA ARG A 194 16.00 -3.56 23.00
C ARG A 194 15.59 -5.03 22.88
N ILE A 195 14.92 -5.57 23.90
CA ILE A 195 14.39 -6.95 23.89
C ILE A 195 13.39 -7.11 22.74
N ALA A 196 12.47 -6.15 22.57
CA ALA A 196 11.51 -6.16 21.48
C ALA A 196 12.20 -6.11 20.10
N ALA A 197 13.23 -5.27 19.93
CA ALA A 197 14.00 -5.21 18.69
C ALA A 197 14.69 -6.55 18.39
N TYR A 198 15.30 -7.20 19.39
CA TYR A 198 15.90 -8.53 19.20
C TYR A 198 14.85 -9.58 18.83
N LEU A 199 13.68 -9.60 19.48
CA LEU A 199 12.59 -10.52 19.16
C LEU A 199 12.12 -10.33 17.71
N VAL A 200 11.94 -9.09 17.25
CA VAL A 200 11.55 -8.81 15.86
C VAL A 200 12.62 -9.30 14.87
N VAL A 201 13.90 -9.08 15.17
CA VAL A 201 15.00 -9.60 14.34
C VAL A 201 15.01 -11.13 14.33
N SER A 202 14.82 -11.79 15.47
CA SER A 202 14.76 -13.25 15.57
C SER A 202 13.59 -13.83 14.76
N VAL A 203 12.39 -13.25 14.87
CA VAL A 203 11.22 -13.66 14.08
C VAL A 203 11.45 -13.41 12.59
N PHE A 204 12.06 -12.29 12.22
CA PHE A 204 12.42 -11.99 10.84
C PHE A 204 13.39 -13.02 10.27
N LEU A 205 14.49 -13.32 10.96
CA LEU A 205 15.47 -14.32 10.54
C LEU A 205 14.83 -15.71 10.44
N LEU A 206 13.96 -16.06 11.39
CA LEU A 206 13.22 -17.33 11.37
C LEU A 206 12.29 -17.41 10.16
N GLY A 207 11.57 -16.33 9.84
CA GLY A 207 10.68 -16.27 8.67
C GLY A 207 11.45 -16.42 7.36
N ILE A 208 12.56 -15.72 7.20
CA ILE A 208 13.43 -15.85 6.02
C ILE A 208 14.03 -17.26 5.94
N ALA A 209 14.56 -17.79 7.04
CA ALA A 209 15.13 -19.14 7.09
C ALA A 209 14.07 -20.21 6.75
N TRP A 210 12.84 -20.06 7.22
CA TRP A 210 11.74 -20.97 6.88
C TRP A 210 11.42 -20.96 5.38
N TRP A 211 11.40 -19.77 4.76
CA TRP A 211 11.18 -19.64 3.31
C TRP A 211 12.32 -20.22 2.47
N TYR A 212 13.56 -20.12 2.95
CA TYR A 212 14.74 -20.70 2.26
C TYR A 212 14.98 -22.18 2.56
N ARG A 213 14.37 -22.74 3.62
CA ARG A 213 14.44 -24.17 3.96
C ARG A 213 13.70 -25.06 2.95
N GLN A 214 12.67 -24.52 2.30
CA GLN A 214 11.87 -25.29 1.36
C GLN A 214 12.69 -25.59 0.10
N PRO A 215 12.77 -26.85 -0.38
CA PRO A 215 13.58 -27.19 -1.54
C PRO A 215 13.17 -26.37 -2.75
N ASP A 216 14.15 -25.89 -3.52
CA ASP A 216 13.88 -25.31 -4.83
C ASP A 216 13.47 -26.46 -5.76
N GLU A 217 12.22 -26.44 -6.25
CA GLU A 217 11.66 -27.44 -7.17
C GLU A 217 12.42 -27.55 -8.51
N GLU A 218 13.49 -26.78 -8.70
CA GLU A 218 14.33 -26.76 -9.91
C GLU A 218 15.51 -27.75 -9.86
N ALA A 219 15.71 -28.48 -8.75
CA ALA A 219 16.81 -29.44 -8.59
C ALA A 219 16.41 -30.92 -8.77
N LEU A 220 15.49 -31.22 -9.70
CA LEU A 220 15.35 -32.58 -10.25
C LEU A 220 15.67 -32.54 -11.75
N PRO A 221 16.95 -32.60 -12.15
CA PRO A 221 17.25 -33.07 -13.49
C PRO A 221 16.69 -34.49 -13.58
N ALA A 222 15.71 -34.69 -14.45
CA ALA A 222 15.28 -36.00 -14.87
C ALA A 222 16.53 -36.76 -15.33
N GLN A 223 16.98 -37.72 -14.52
CA GLN A 223 17.90 -38.75 -14.96
C GLN A 223 17.16 -39.54 -16.05
N THR A 224 17.34 -39.13 -17.31
CA THR A 224 17.09 -40.00 -18.44
C THR A 224 18.15 -41.10 -18.38
N LEU A 225 17.73 -42.26 -17.90
CA LEU A 225 18.44 -43.52 -18.01
C LEU A 225 18.83 -43.73 -19.48
N HIS A 226 20.13 -43.93 -19.72
CA HIS A 226 20.65 -44.46 -20.99
C HIS A 226 20.45 -45.97 -21.07
#